data_AF-A0A1F8NYF2-F1
#
_entry.id   AF-A0A1F8NYF2-F1
#
_cell.length_a   1.000
_cell.length_b   1.000
_cell.length_c   1.000
_cell.angle_alpha   90.00
_cell.angle_beta   90.00
_cell.angle_gamma   90.00
#
_symmetry.space_group_name_H-M   'P 1'
#
loop_
_entity.id
_entity.type
_entity.pdbx_description
1 polymer ?
#
loop_
_entity_poly.entity_id
_entity_poly.type
_entity_poly.pdbx_seq_one_letter_code
_entity_poly.pdbx_strand_id
1 'polypeptide(L)'
;MLVQIGLIALFMSFIVAVYATCASFYGGRKDRPVLIESGRNGALLTFPLLTISLLVLVYSLITMDFSLVYVSDVASRAMSLFLRVTALWGGQAGSILFWAWMMSGFVAAVTLRKWERDRVLMPYVIAVAMGTTAFFIGLSVFITNPFTRLWHVAGAQELTTTLL
;
A
#
# COMPACT_ATOMS: atom_id res chain seq x y z
N MET A 1 -6.26 15.22 8.79
CA MET A 1 -7.08 14.89 7.60
C MET A 1 -6.27 14.15 6.54
N LEU A 2 -5.17 14.71 6.03
CA LEU A 2 -4.36 14.06 4.97
C LEU A 2 -3.88 12.63 5.33
N VAL A 3 -3.37 12.43 6.54
CA VAL A 3 -2.99 11.10 7.07
C VAL A 3 -4.16 10.10 7.05
N GLN A 4 -5.39 10.52 7.35
CA GLN A 4 -6.56 9.63 7.30
C GLN A 4 -6.86 9.22 5.86
N ILE A 5 -6.66 10.11 4.89
CA ILE A 5 -6.80 9.78 3.46
C ILE A 5 -5.77 8.71 3.07
N GLY A 6 -4.52 8.84 3.51
CA GLY A 6 -3.49 7.82 3.26
C GLY A 6 -3.84 6.46 3.86
N LEU A 7 -4.32 6.45 5.11
CA LEU A 7 -4.76 5.24 5.80
C LEU A 7 -5.98 4.59 5.12
N ILE A 8 -6.99 5.38 4.75
CA ILE A 8 -8.18 4.88 4.03
C ILE A 8 -7.76 4.32 2.66
N ALA A 9 -6.89 5.02 1.93
CA ALA A 9 -6.39 4.53 0.64
C ALA A 9 -5.61 3.22 0.79
N LEU A 10 -4.81 3.07 1.85
CA LEU A 10 -4.10 1.84 2.19
C LEU A 10 -5.05 0.69 2.53
N PHE A 11 -6.09 0.96 3.31
CA PHE A 11 -7.08 -0.07 3.67
C PHE A 11 -7.93 -0.48 2.46
N MET A 12 -8.34 0.48 1.63
CA MET A 12 -9.05 0.22 0.39
C MET A 12 -8.19 -0.57 -0.59
N SER A 13 -6.89 -0.27 -0.71
CA SER A 13 -6.00 -1.04 -1.57
C SER A 13 -5.87 -2.50 -1.10
N PHE A 14 -5.89 -2.75 0.21
CA PHE A 14 -5.91 -4.11 0.76
C PHE A 14 -7.16 -4.87 0.33
N ILE A 15 -8.35 -4.28 0.52
CA ILE A 15 -9.64 -4.91 0.13
C ILE A 15 -9.64 -5.21 -1.37
N VAL A 16 -9.25 -4.23 -2.19
CA VAL A 16 -9.22 -4.38 -3.65
C VAL A 16 -8.19 -5.44 -4.07
N ALA A 17 -7.03 -5.53 -3.42
CA ALA A 17 -6.02 -6.52 -3.75
C ALA A 17 -6.45 -7.95 -3.40
N VAL A 18 -7.09 -8.14 -2.24
CA VAL A 18 -7.70 -9.42 -1.87
C VAL A 18 -8.82 -9.79 -2.84
N TYR A 19 -9.69 -8.85 -3.17
CA TYR A 19 -10.75 -9.06 -4.16
C TYR A 19 -10.17 -9.46 -5.52
N ALA A 20 -9.18 -8.73 -6.04
CA ALA A 20 -8.55 -9.03 -7.31
C ALA A 20 -7.91 -10.43 -7.32
N THR A 21 -7.26 -10.82 -6.22
CA THR A 21 -6.70 -12.16 -6.03
C THR A 21 -7.78 -13.24 -6.17
N CYS A 22 -8.87 -13.11 -5.40
CA CYS A 22 -9.97 -14.07 -5.42
C CYS A 22 -10.70 -14.08 -6.77
N ALA A 23 -11.06 -12.92 -7.31
CA ALA A 23 -11.78 -12.78 -8.57
C ALA A 23 -10.99 -13.38 -9.73
N SER A 24 -9.68 -13.10 -9.83
CA SER A 24 -8.84 -13.67 -10.88
C SER A 24 -8.66 -15.18 -10.71
N PHE A 25 -8.47 -15.69 -9.49
CA PHE A 25 -8.34 -17.13 -9.26
C PHE A 25 -9.62 -17.90 -9.57
N TYR A 26 -10.76 -17.47 -9.02
CA TYR A 26 -12.06 -18.09 -9.27
C TYR A 26 -12.52 -17.90 -10.71
N GLY A 27 -12.22 -16.74 -11.31
CA GLY A 27 -12.54 -16.42 -12.70
C GLY A 27 -11.81 -17.34 -13.67
N GLY A 28 -10.52 -17.58 -13.44
CA GLY A 28 -9.72 -18.53 -14.21
C GLY A 28 -10.16 -19.98 -14.02
N ARG A 29 -10.58 -20.38 -12.81
CA ARG A 29 -11.00 -21.76 -12.54
C ARG A 29 -12.39 -22.10 -13.10
N LYS A 30 -13.28 -21.11 -13.22
CA LYS A 30 -14.67 -21.27 -13.70
C LYS A 30 -14.87 -20.78 -15.13
N ASP A 31 -13.80 -20.40 -15.82
CA ASP A 31 -13.81 -19.79 -17.16
C ASP A 31 -14.85 -18.66 -17.29
N ARG A 32 -14.93 -17.79 -16.26
CA ARG A 32 -15.88 -16.67 -16.21
C ARG A 32 -15.19 -15.37 -16.64
N PRO A 33 -15.33 -14.93 -17.90
CA PRO A 33 -14.58 -13.77 -18.43
C PRO A 33 -14.87 -12.48 -17.66
N VAL A 34 -16.12 -12.28 -17.23
CA VAL A 34 -16.53 -11.11 -16.42
C VAL A 34 -15.75 -11.03 -15.10
N LEU A 35 -15.50 -12.16 -14.45
CA LEU A 35 -14.79 -12.19 -13.17
C LEU A 35 -13.28 -11.98 -13.35
N ILE A 36 -12.73 -12.51 -14.46
CA ILE A 36 -11.33 -12.27 -14.85
C ILE A 36 -11.10 -10.79 -15.13
N GLU A 37 -11.99 -10.15 -15.89
CA GLU A 37 -11.90 -8.71 -16.20
C GLU A 37 -12.09 -7.85 -14.95
N SER A 38 -12.99 -8.24 -14.04
CA SER A 38 -13.16 -7.54 -12.76
C SER A 38 -11.90 -7.63 -11.89
N GLY A 39 -11.28 -8.81 -11.79
CA GLY A 39 -10.00 -8.97 -11.07
C GLY A 39 -8.87 -8.17 -11.69
N ARG A 40 -8.83 -8.10 -13.04
CA ARG A 40 -7.92 -7.25 -13.81
C ARG A 40 -8.08 -5.77 -13.46
N ASN A 41 -9.32 -5.27 -13.40
CA ASN A 41 -9.61 -3.89 -13.04
C ASN A 41 -9.24 -3.60 -11.58
N GLY A 42 -9.47 -4.56 -10.67
CA GLY A 42 -9.02 -4.44 -9.28
C GLY A 42 -7.49 -4.34 -9.16
N ALA A 43 -6.75 -5.12 -9.94
CA ALA A 43 -5.29 -5.02 -9.99
C ALA A 43 -4.82 -3.63 -10.46
N LEU A 44 -5.45 -3.08 -11.50
CA LEU A 44 -5.17 -1.72 -11.98
C LEU A 44 -5.54 -0.63 -10.96
N LEU A 45 -6.62 -0.80 -10.21
CA LEU A 45 -7.08 0.14 -9.19
C LEU A 45 -6.19 0.13 -7.92
N THR A 46 -5.50 -0.97 -7.65
CA THR A 46 -4.63 -1.08 -6.46
C THR A 46 -3.44 -0.11 -6.53
N PHE A 47 -2.86 0.08 -7.70
CA PHE A 47 -1.70 0.98 -7.90
C PHE A 47 -1.98 2.46 -7.57
N PRO A 48 -3.04 3.12 -8.09
CA PRO A 48 -3.33 4.50 -7.73
C PRO A 48 -3.71 4.65 -6.25
N LEU A 49 -4.40 3.68 -5.64
CA LEU A 49 -4.68 3.70 -4.19
C LEU A 49 -3.41 3.67 -3.35
N LEU A 50 -2.47 2.77 -3.67
CA LEU A 50 -1.16 2.75 -3.01
C LEU A 50 -0.33 4.00 -3.31
N THR A 51 -0.44 4.57 -4.50
CA THR A 51 0.23 5.83 -4.85
C THR A 51 -0.27 6.97 -3.97
N ILE A 52 -1.58 7.08 -3.74
CA ILE A 52 -2.14 8.08 -2.81
C ILE A 52 -1.57 7.88 -1.41
N SER A 53 -1.60 6.65 -0.88
CA SER A 53 -1.03 6.32 0.43
C SER A 53 0.45 6.68 0.53
N LEU A 54 1.27 6.28 -0.46
CA LEU A 54 2.70 6.58 -0.51
C LEU A 54 2.97 8.08 -0.53
N LEU A 55 2.25 8.84 -1.36
CA LEU A 55 2.42 10.29 -1.47
C LEU A 55 2.03 11.01 -0.18
N VAL A 56 0.99 10.55 0.52
CA VAL A 56 0.62 11.06 1.85
C VAL A 56 1.76 10.84 2.84
N LEU A 57 2.36 9.64 2.86
CA LEU A 57 3.48 9.35 3.75
C LEU A 57 4.72 10.21 3.44
N VAL A 58 5.08 10.33 2.16
CA VAL A 58 6.19 11.19 1.70
C VAL A 58 5.94 12.65 2.08
N TYR A 59 4.71 13.14 1.91
CA TYR A 59 4.33 14.48 2.31
C TYR A 59 4.48 14.68 3.83
N SER A 60 4.06 13.70 4.64
CA SER A 60 4.24 13.73 6.10
C SER A 60 5.72 13.74 6.51
N LEU A 61 6.60 13.05 5.79
CA LEU A 61 8.06 13.10 6.02
C LEU A 61 8.66 14.46 5.64
N ILE A 62 8.25 15.04 4.51
CA ILE A 62 8.73 16.35 4.04
C ILE A 62 8.31 17.47 5.00
N THR A 63 7.04 17.46 5.39
CA THR A 63 6.45 18.45 6.32
C THR A 63 6.80 18.18 7.78
N MET A 64 7.44 17.05 8.07
CA MET A 64 7.82 16.62 9.42
C MET A 64 6.61 16.56 10.36
N ASP A 65 5.56 15.87 9.92
CA ASP A 65 4.38 15.59 10.74
C ASP A 65 4.73 14.58 11.85
N PHE A 66 5.31 15.09 12.94
CA PHE A 66 5.68 14.32 14.13
C PHE A 66 4.48 13.77 14.92
N SER A 67 3.24 13.98 14.45
CA SER A 67 2.10 13.24 14.99
C SER A 67 2.13 11.76 14.59
N LEU A 68 2.94 11.38 13.60
CA LEU A 68 3.15 9.98 13.20
C LEU A 68 4.39 9.39 13.86
N VAL A 69 4.23 8.20 14.44
CA VAL A 69 5.33 7.41 15.04
C VAL A 69 6.45 7.20 14.02
N TYR A 70 6.08 6.83 12.80
CA TYR A 70 7.07 6.58 11.76
C TYR A 70 7.93 7.82 11.47
N VAL A 71 7.31 9.00 11.37
CA VAL A 71 8.03 10.25 11.06
C VAL A 71 8.96 10.65 12.21
N SER A 72 8.55 10.46 13.47
CA SER A 72 9.44 10.71 14.62
C SER A 72 10.61 9.75 14.69
N ASP A 73 10.45 8.52 14.23
CA ASP A 73 11.49 7.49 14.30
C ASP A 73 12.57 7.67 13.23
N VAL A 74 12.20 8.13 12.03
CA VAL A 74 13.12 8.14 10.87
C VAL A 74 13.54 9.53 10.39
N ALA A 75 12.94 10.62 10.90
CA ALA A 75 13.22 11.97 10.44
C ALA A 75 13.53 12.95 11.58
N SER A 76 14.37 13.93 11.29
CA SER A 76 14.74 15.02 12.21
C SER A 76 14.72 16.38 11.49
N ARG A 77 14.51 17.46 12.24
CA ARG A 77 14.49 18.84 11.69
C ARG A 77 15.83 19.25 11.06
N ALA A 78 16.93 18.64 11.50
CA ALA A 78 18.26 18.89 10.95
C ALA A 78 18.51 18.19 9.59
N MET A 79 17.66 17.23 9.17
CA MET A 79 17.81 16.58 7.86
C MET A 79 17.51 17.55 6.72
N SER A 80 18.31 17.47 5.65
CA SER A 80 18.02 18.09 4.36
C SER A 80 16.76 17.49 3.72
N LEU A 81 16.12 18.22 2.80
CA LEU A 81 14.91 17.77 2.11
C LEU A 81 15.11 16.40 1.43
N PHE A 82 16.25 16.21 0.77
CA PHE A 82 16.59 14.95 0.11
C PHE A 82 16.57 13.78 1.08
N LEU A 83 17.18 13.93 2.26
CA LEU A 83 17.21 12.89 3.28
C LEU A 83 15.83 12.59 3.88
N ARG A 84 14.94 13.59 3.94
CA ARG A 84 13.55 13.37 4.37
C ARG A 84 12.75 12.55 3.37
N VAL A 85 12.99 12.74 2.07
CA VAL A 85 12.33 11.94 1.02
C VAL A 85 12.83 10.50 1.07
N THR A 86 14.14 10.29 1.20
CA THR A 86 14.72 8.94 1.27
C THR A 86 14.39 8.22 2.58
N ALA A 87 13.98 8.94 3.63
CA ALA A 87 13.45 8.36 4.86
C ALA A 87 12.17 7.54 4.65
N LEU A 88 11.53 7.63 3.46
CA LEU A 88 10.45 6.74 3.04
C LEU A 88 10.82 5.26 3.22
N TRP A 89 12.05 4.88 2.90
CA TRP A 89 12.55 3.51 3.08
C TRP A 89 13.58 3.41 4.22
N GLY A 90 13.63 4.40 5.11
CA GLY A 90 14.56 4.44 6.24
C GLY A 90 14.17 3.50 7.38
N GLY A 91 12.91 3.06 7.45
CA GLY A 91 12.41 2.12 8.44
C GLY A 91 11.51 1.04 7.84
N GLN A 92 11.11 0.08 8.67
CA GLN A 92 10.34 -1.09 8.24
C GLN A 92 8.97 -0.71 7.65
N ALA A 93 8.19 0.14 8.34
CA ALA A 93 6.83 0.47 7.93
C ALA A 93 6.77 1.16 6.56
N GLY A 94 7.66 2.15 6.32
CA GLY A 94 7.73 2.83 5.03
C GLY A 94 8.30 1.94 3.92
N SER A 95 9.30 1.10 4.22
CA SER A 95 9.85 0.14 3.26
C SER A 95 8.79 -0.85 2.76
N ILE A 96 7.98 -1.43 3.67
CA ILE A 96 6.93 -2.38 3.29
C ILE A 96 5.87 -1.71 2.39
N LEU A 97 5.47 -0.46 2.70
CA LEU A 97 4.56 0.29 1.84
C LEU A 97 5.18 0.56 0.45
N PHE A 98 6.45 0.95 0.40
CA PHE A 98 7.17 1.19 -0.85
C PHE A 98 7.28 -0.08 -1.72
N TRP A 99 7.56 -1.23 -1.10
CA TRP A 99 7.59 -2.52 -1.79
C TRP A 99 6.21 -2.90 -2.34
N ALA A 100 5.14 -2.74 -1.56
CA ALA A 100 3.78 -2.98 -2.03
C ALA A 100 3.43 -2.08 -3.23
N TRP A 101 3.78 -0.80 -3.16
CA TRP A 101 3.58 0.15 -4.25
C TRP A 101 4.33 -0.27 -5.52
N MET A 102 5.60 -0.61 -5.41
CA MET A 102 6.43 -1.04 -6.54
C MET A 102 5.89 -2.32 -7.20
N MET A 103 5.52 -3.33 -6.41
CA MET A 103 4.91 -4.55 -6.93
C MET A 103 3.58 -4.26 -7.64
N SER A 104 2.71 -3.43 -7.05
CA SER A 104 1.44 -3.06 -7.71
C SER A 104 1.66 -2.31 -9.02
N GLY A 105 2.73 -1.52 -9.13
CA GLY A 105 3.13 -0.87 -10.38
C GLY A 105 3.55 -1.86 -11.46
N PHE A 106 4.34 -2.88 -11.11
CA PHE A 106 4.68 -3.97 -12.04
C PHE A 106 3.45 -4.77 -12.46
N VAL A 107 2.55 -5.08 -11.52
CA VAL A 107 1.29 -5.78 -11.85
C VAL A 107 0.43 -4.95 -12.79
N ALA A 108 0.28 -3.64 -12.52
CA ALA A 108 -0.48 -2.75 -13.39
C ALA A 108 0.13 -2.71 -14.81
N ALA A 109 1.45 -2.54 -14.93
CA ALA A 109 2.15 -2.53 -16.21
C ALA A 109 1.95 -3.85 -17.00
N VAL A 110 2.12 -5.00 -16.35
CA VAL A 110 1.89 -6.33 -16.95
C VAL A 110 0.42 -6.52 -17.35
N THR A 111 -0.51 -5.97 -16.57
CA THR A 111 -1.95 -6.08 -16.81
C THR A 111 -2.41 -5.25 -18.02
N LEU A 112 -1.69 -4.18 -18.36
CA LEU A 112 -1.98 -3.34 -19.54
C LEU A 112 -1.51 -3.97 -20.86
N ARG A 113 -0.61 -4.97 -20.81
CA ARG A 113 -0.17 -5.71 -21.99
C ARG A 113 -1.34 -6.43 -22.68
N LYS A 114 -1.24 -6.65 -23.99
CA LYS A 114 -2.18 -7.51 -24.73
C LYS A 114 -1.94 -8.99 -24.40
N TRP A 115 -2.95 -9.67 -23.87
CA TRP A 115 -2.92 -11.07 -23.45
C TRP A 115 -3.50 -12.06 -24.48
N GLU A 116 -3.60 -11.67 -25.75
CA GLU A 116 -4.29 -12.47 -26.79
C GLU A 116 -3.75 -13.91 -26.92
N ARG A 117 -2.43 -14.10 -26.81
CA ARG A 117 -1.78 -15.41 -26.90
C ARG A 117 -1.84 -16.22 -25.59
N ASP A 118 -1.91 -15.55 -24.45
CA ASP A 118 -1.74 -16.14 -23.11
C ASP A 118 -3.00 -15.97 -22.23
N ARG A 119 -4.20 -15.87 -22.84
CA ARG A 119 -5.47 -15.56 -22.14
C ARG A 119 -5.78 -16.52 -21.00
N VAL A 120 -5.41 -17.79 -21.15
CA VAL A 120 -5.63 -18.84 -20.14
C VAL A 120 -4.73 -18.64 -18.92
N LEU A 121 -3.51 -18.11 -19.10
CA LEU A 121 -2.54 -17.90 -18.03
C LEU A 121 -2.76 -16.58 -17.28
N MET A 122 -3.26 -15.55 -17.99
CA MET A 122 -3.54 -14.21 -17.45
C MET A 122 -4.21 -14.21 -16.05
N PRO A 123 -5.35 -14.90 -15.82
CA PRO A 123 -6.01 -14.87 -14.50
C PRO A 123 -5.13 -15.42 -13.38
N TYR A 124 -4.33 -16.45 -13.63
CA TYR A 124 -3.46 -17.04 -12.61
C TYR A 124 -2.25 -16.15 -12.30
N VAL A 125 -1.69 -15.48 -13.32
CA VAL A 125 -0.63 -14.49 -13.13
C VAL A 125 -1.14 -13.33 -12.27
N ILE A 126 -2.31 -12.79 -12.58
CA ILE A 126 -2.92 -11.72 -11.78
C ILE A 126 -3.20 -12.21 -10.36
N ALA A 127 -3.76 -13.41 -10.19
CA ALA A 127 -4.06 -13.96 -8.87
C ALA A 127 -2.80 -14.08 -7.98
N VAL A 128 -1.71 -14.66 -8.49
CA VAL A 128 -0.46 -14.81 -7.72
C VAL A 128 0.19 -13.45 -7.42
N ALA A 129 0.23 -12.57 -8.41
CA ALA A 129 0.87 -11.26 -8.24
C ALA A 129 0.07 -10.35 -7.31
N MET A 130 -1.26 -10.36 -7.41
CA MET A 130 -2.14 -9.65 -6.47
C MET A 130 -2.15 -10.29 -5.08
N GLY A 131 -2.04 -11.61 -4.96
CA GLY A 131 -1.95 -12.28 -3.67
C GLY A 131 -0.67 -11.90 -2.93
N THR A 132 0.46 -11.88 -3.65
CA THR A 132 1.75 -11.40 -3.12
C THR A 132 1.66 -9.91 -2.75
N THR A 133 1.04 -9.08 -3.59
CA THR A 133 0.84 -7.66 -3.29
C THR A 133 -0.04 -7.47 -2.06
N ALA A 134 -1.16 -8.19 -1.96
CA ALA A 134 -2.08 -8.15 -0.82
C ALA A 134 -1.40 -8.56 0.49
N PHE A 135 -0.48 -9.52 0.45
CA PHE A 135 0.33 -9.89 1.61
C PHE A 135 1.15 -8.70 2.14
N PHE A 136 1.90 -8.00 1.28
CA PHE A 136 2.70 -6.84 1.71
C PHE A 136 1.82 -5.65 2.14
N ILE A 137 0.69 -5.42 1.47
CA ILE A 137 -0.29 -4.43 1.95
C ILE A 137 -0.81 -4.83 3.34
N GLY A 138 -1.12 -6.11 3.55
CA GLY A 138 -1.57 -6.64 4.84
C GLY A 138 -0.53 -6.43 5.96
N LEU A 139 0.76 -6.65 5.67
CA LEU A 139 1.83 -6.31 6.61
C LEU A 139 1.82 -4.81 6.95
N SER A 140 1.61 -3.95 5.96
CA SER A 140 1.52 -2.50 6.17
C SER A 140 0.28 -2.11 6.98
N VAL A 141 -0.87 -2.76 6.77
CA VAL A 141 -2.11 -2.43 7.49
C VAL A 141 -2.09 -2.92 8.94
N PHE A 142 -1.67 -4.17 9.16
CA PHE A 142 -1.89 -4.86 10.44
C PHE A 142 -0.65 -4.96 11.32
N ILE A 143 0.56 -4.93 10.75
CA ILE A 143 1.81 -5.18 11.50
C ILE A 143 2.63 -3.91 11.64
N THR A 144 2.93 -3.24 10.53
CA THR A 144 3.80 -2.07 10.50
C THR A 144 3.11 -0.90 9.82
N ASN A 145 2.12 -0.33 10.51
CA ASN A 145 1.33 0.76 9.98
C ASN A 145 2.08 2.10 10.04
N PRO A 146 2.45 2.70 8.88
CA PRO A 146 3.21 3.94 8.85
C PRO A 146 2.38 5.17 9.26
N PHE A 147 1.05 5.04 9.35
CA PHE A 147 0.12 6.09 9.77
C PHE A 147 -0.28 6.01 11.24
N THR A 148 0.40 5.17 12.02
CA THR A 148 0.19 5.09 13.48
C THR A 148 0.50 6.45 14.11
N ARG A 149 -0.45 6.96 14.90
CA ARG A 149 -0.35 8.28 15.52
C ARG A 149 0.18 8.19 16.96
N LEU A 150 0.99 9.17 17.32
CA LEU A 150 1.37 9.48 18.69
C LEU A 150 0.29 10.37 19.31
N TRP A 151 -0.24 9.96 20.46
CA TRP A 151 -1.09 10.83 21.27
C TRP A 151 -0.28 11.42 22.42
N HIS A 152 -0.31 12.75 22.52
CA HIS A 152 0.12 13.45 23.73
C HIS A 152 -1.05 13.46 24.73
N VAL A 153 -0.97 12.63 25.76
CA VAL A 153 -1.88 12.73 26.92
C VAL A 153 -1.29 13.79 27.85
N ALA A 154 -2.01 14.92 28.06
CA ALA A 154 -1.55 15.97 28.95
C ALA A 154 -1.40 15.42 30.38
N GLY A 155 -0.16 15.35 30.89
CA GLY A 155 0.19 14.79 32.19
C GLY A 155 0.89 13.42 32.13
N ALA A 156 0.93 12.76 30.98
CA ALA A 156 1.76 11.57 30.78
C ALA A 156 3.16 11.99 30.31
N GLN A 157 4.19 11.51 31.01
CA GLN A 157 5.58 11.73 30.64
C GLN A 157 6.01 10.85 29.44
N GLU A 158 5.15 9.91 29.02
CA GLU A 158 5.36 8.97 27.92
C GLU A 158 4.29 9.09 26.82
N LEU A 159 4.71 8.88 25.57
CA LEU A 159 3.84 8.89 24.40
C LEU A 159 3.17 7.52 24.25
N THR A 160 1.87 7.44 24.51
CA THR A 160 1.08 6.23 24.23
C THR A 160 0.74 6.11 22.74
N THR A 161 1.06 4.95 22.15
CA THR A 161 0.63 4.55 20.80
C THR A 161 -0.76 3.91 20.85
N THR A 162 -1.73 4.41 20.09
CA THR A 162 -3.06 3.78 19.98
C THR A 162 -3.28 3.22 18.58
N LEU A 163 -3.50 1.91 18.49
CA LEU A 163 -4.05 1.22 17.33
C LEU A 163 -5.58 1.29 17.41
N LEU A 164 -6.18 2.30 16.79
CA LEU A 164 -7.61 2.35 16.49
C LEU A 164 -7.82 2.73 15.03
#